data_AF-A0AAW5C0K4-F1
#
_entry.id   AF-A0AAW5C0K4-F1
#
_cell.length_a   1.000
_cell.length_b   1.000
_cell.length_c   1.000
_cell.angle_alpha   90.00
_cell.angle_beta   90.00
_cell.angle_gamma   90.00
#
_symmetry.space_group_name_H-M   'P 1'
#
loop_
_entity.id
_entity.type
_entity.pdbx_description
1 polymer ?
#
loop_
_entity_poly.entity_id
_entity_poly.type
_entity_poly.pdbx_seq_one_letter_code
_entity_poly.pdbx_strand_id
1 'polypeptide(L)'
;MKSICGIDCTKCGLSGACNGCAATDGQPFGAECLVAQCCKKGETVLNELKEKLIAAFNALNILDMEEVTELHALKGSYANIEYVLPNGQIVKFWDDNRIYLGNQLHKEGSHRCYGILADENHLMVSEYSGYGTDAEIIVFKRWN
;
A
#
# COMPACT_ATOMS: atom_id res chain seq x y z
N MET A 1 20.42 3.31 10.12
CA MET A 1 20.35 2.65 8.80
C MET A 1 20.12 3.72 7.74
N LYS A 2 20.92 3.78 6.68
CA LYS A 2 20.77 4.81 5.63
C LYS A 2 19.60 4.45 4.72
N SER A 3 18.62 5.34 4.59
CA SER A 3 17.49 5.19 3.68
C SER A 3 17.76 5.86 2.33
N ILE A 4 17.12 5.35 1.28
CA ILE A 4 17.15 5.96 -0.06
C ILE A 4 16.13 7.12 -0.11
N CYS A 5 14.99 6.97 0.57
CA CYS A 5 13.90 7.94 0.57
C CYS A 5 14.00 9.03 1.64
N GLY A 6 15.09 9.09 2.40
CA GLY A 6 15.29 10.09 3.45
C GLY A 6 14.54 9.84 4.77
N ILE A 7 13.68 8.80 4.85
CA ILE A 7 13.01 8.41 6.10
C ILE A 7 14.02 7.93 7.14
N ASP A 8 13.84 8.33 8.39
CA ASP A 8 14.59 7.79 9.51
C ASP A 8 14.10 6.37 9.87
N CYS A 9 14.78 5.37 9.32
CA CYS A 9 14.46 3.96 9.60
C CYS A 9 14.91 3.48 10.99
N THR A 10 15.61 4.30 11.80
CA THR A 10 16.16 3.85 13.09
C THR A 10 15.09 3.59 14.15
N LYS A 11 13.91 4.22 14.02
CA LYS A 11 12.76 4.03 14.92
C LYS A 11 11.71 3.06 14.38
N CYS A 12 11.96 2.45 13.23
CA CYS A 12 11.00 1.53 12.62
C CYS A 12 10.97 0.22 13.41
N GLY A 13 9.77 -0.24 13.78
CA GLY A 13 9.58 -1.54 14.46
C GLY A 13 10.03 -2.75 13.63
N LEU A 14 10.26 -2.57 12.33
CA LEU A 14 10.76 -3.60 11.40
C LEU A 14 12.29 -3.61 11.27
N SER A 15 13.00 -2.74 11.99
CA SER A 15 14.46 -2.56 11.83
C SER A 15 15.27 -3.85 12.05
N GLY A 16 14.79 -4.79 12.88
CA GLY A 16 15.45 -6.07 13.12
C GLY A 16 15.42 -7.06 11.94
N ALA A 17 14.45 -6.92 11.03
CA ALA A 17 14.30 -7.76 9.83
C ALA A 17 14.57 -6.99 8.53
N CYS A 18 14.88 -5.69 8.62
CA CYS A 18 15.17 -4.83 7.49
C CYS A 18 16.67 -4.83 7.21
N ASN A 19 17.07 -5.30 6.03
CA ASN A 19 18.47 -5.31 5.58
C ASN A 19 18.94 -3.93 5.09
N GLY A 20 18.03 -2.94 5.07
CA GLY A 20 18.30 -1.57 4.67
C GLY A 20 18.32 -1.36 3.16
N CYS A 21 17.52 -0.42 2.68
CA CYS A 21 17.36 -0.20 1.24
C CYS A 21 18.64 0.28 0.56
N ALA A 22 19.53 1.03 1.22
CA ALA A 22 20.81 1.43 0.63
C ALA A 22 21.77 0.24 0.43
N ALA A 23 21.74 -0.75 1.33
CA ALA A 23 22.61 -1.94 1.26
C ALA A 23 22.06 -3.02 0.32
N THR A 24 20.75 -3.01 0.08
CA THR A 24 20.03 -4.02 -0.74
C THR A 24 19.54 -3.48 -2.06
N ASP A 25 20.07 -2.33 -2.50
CA ASP A 25 19.66 -1.68 -3.73
C ASP A 25 18.13 -1.52 -3.87
N GLY A 26 17.48 -1.04 -2.80
CA GLY A 26 16.03 -0.82 -2.76
C GLY A 26 15.19 -2.05 -2.41
N GLN A 27 15.79 -3.13 -1.90
CA GLN A 27 15.09 -4.37 -1.54
C GLN A 27 15.23 -4.72 -0.04
N PRO A 28 14.75 -3.85 0.88
CA PRO A 28 15.06 -3.95 2.32
C PRO A 28 14.58 -5.25 2.97
N PHE A 29 13.56 -5.91 2.42
CA PHE A 29 13.00 -7.17 2.92
C PHE A 29 13.15 -8.32 1.93
N GLY A 30 14.11 -8.23 0.99
CA GLY A 30 14.31 -9.24 -0.06
C GLY A 30 13.33 -9.13 -1.23
N ALA A 31 12.47 -8.12 -1.23
CA ALA A 31 11.64 -7.73 -2.35
C ALA A 31 11.63 -6.21 -2.52
N GLU A 32 11.16 -5.78 -3.69
CA GLU A 32 11.20 -4.39 -4.14
C GLU A 32 10.45 -3.43 -3.21
N CYS A 33 11.09 -2.30 -2.90
CA CYS A 33 10.44 -1.16 -2.30
C CYS A 33 10.12 -0.12 -3.36
N LEU A 34 8.84 0.03 -3.72
CA LEU A 34 8.36 1.00 -4.70
C LEU A 34 8.92 2.41 -4.43
N VAL A 35 8.89 2.83 -3.16
CA VAL A 35 9.37 4.14 -2.73
C VAL A 35 10.86 4.32 -3.04
N ALA A 36 11.68 3.31 -2.73
CA ALA A 36 13.11 3.37 -3.02
C ALA A 36 13.38 3.44 -4.54
N GLN A 37 12.59 2.73 -5.34
CA GLN A 37 12.72 2.75 -6.81
C GLN A 37 12.33 4.10 -7.41
N CYS A 38 11.27 4.74 -6.90
CA CYS A 38 10.93 6.10 -7.29
C CYS A 38 12.07 7.07 -6.97
N CYS A 39 12.59 7.04 -5.74
CA CYS A 39 13.68 7.94 -5.32
C CYS A 39 14.98 7.74 -6.12
N LYS A 40 15.26 6.52 -6.60
CA LYS A 40 16.39 6.26 -7.51
C LYS A 40 16.20 6.87 -8.90
N LYS A 41 14.95 6.97 -9.38
CA LYS A 41 14.61 7.51 -10.70
C LYS A 41 14.62 9.04 -10.73
N GLY A 42 14.40 9.69 -9.58
CA GLY A 42 14.47 11.14 -9.44
C GLY A 42 13.75 11.64 -8.19
N GLU A 43 14.08 12.86 -7.77
CA GLU A 43 13.57 13.44 -6.51
C GLU A 43 12.05 13.68 -6.54
N THR A 44 11.46 14.00 -7.70
CA THR A 44 10.02 14.31 -7.83
C THR A 44 9.15 13.09 -8.14
N VAL A 45 9.75 11.99 -8.61
CA VAL A 45 9.04 10.82 -9.18
C VAL A 45 8.06 10.20 -8.17
N LEU A 46 8.44 10.13 -6.90
CA LEU A 46 7.57 9.59 -5.86
C LEU A 46 6.34 10.47 -5.63
N ASN A 47 6.51 11.78 -5.60
CA ASN A 47 5.41 12.71 -5.35
C ASN A 47 4.45 12.72 -6.53
N GLU A 48 4.97 12.77 -7.77
CA GLU A 48 4.16 12.67 -8.98
C GLU A 48 3.36 11.36 -9.05
N LEU A 49 3.96 10.24 -8.62
CA LEU A 49 3.27 8.96 -8.52
C LEU A 49 2.15 8.99 -7.48
N LYS A 50 2.42 9.54 -6.28
CA LYS A 50 1.41 9.65 -5.21
C LYS A 50 0.24 10.52 -5.65
N GLU A 51 0.49 11.67 -6.29
CA GLU A 51 -0.55 12.56 -6.81
C GLU A 51 -1.44 11.84 -7.83
N LYS A 52 -0.84 11.10 -8.78
CA LYS A 52 -1.59 10.33 -9.77
C LYS A 52 -2.42 9.21 -9.13
N LEU A 53 -1.86 8.49 -8.17
CA LEU A 53 -2.57 7.43 -7.45
C LEU A 53 -3.73 7.97 -6.62
N ILE A 54 -3.52 9.08 -5.91
CA ILE A 54 -4.56 9.78 -5.15
C ILE A 54 -5.72 10.16 -6.08
N ALA A 55 -5.41 10.82 -7.20
CA ALA A 55 -6.41 11.16 -8.19
C ALA A 55 -7.13 9.92 -8.75
N ALA A 56 -6.39 8.82 -9.00
CA ALA A 56 -6.95 7.57 -9.49
C ALA A 56 -7.90 6.90 -8.48
N PHE A 57 -7.57 6.90 -7.18
CA PHE A 57 -8.45 6.39 -6.13
C PHE A 57 -9.71 7.25 -5.99
N ASN A 58 -9.57 8.58 -5.92
CA ASN A 58 -10.71 9.49 -5.80
C ASN A 58 -11.64 9.39 -7.04
N ALA A 59 -11.07 9.15 -8.24
CA ALA A 59 -11.85 8.94 -9.46
C ALA A 59 -12.66 7.63 -9.50
N LEU A 60 -12.48 6.72 -8.53
CA LEU A 60 -13.36 5.55 -8.37
C LEU A 60 -14.77 5.93 -7.88
N ASN A 61 -14.95 7.12 -7.30
CA ASN A 61 -16.23 7.66 -6.83
C ASN A 61 -16.98 6.69 -5.90
N ILE A 62 -16.29 6.11 -4.92
CA ILE A 62 -16.89 5.26 -3.88
C ILE A 62 -17.57 6.19 -2.88
N LEU A 63 -18.91 6.19 -2.89
CA LEU A 63 -19.74 7.24 -2.29
C LEU A 63 -19.49 7.49 -0.79
N ASP A 64 -19.27 6.44 -0.02
CA ASP A 64 -19.13 6.47 1.44
C ASP A 64 -17.66 6.28 1.89
N MET A 65 -16.70 6.37 0.98
CA MET A 65 -15.27 6.34 1.29
C MET A 65 -14.76 7.76 1.49
N GLU A 66 -14.03 7.99 2.58
CA GLU A 66 -13.32 9.24 2.82
C GLU A 66 -12.38 9.61 1.65
N GLU A 67 -12.23 10.92 1.39
CA GLU A 67 -11.32 11.41 0.36
C GLU A 67 -9.88 10.96 0.62
N VAL A 68 -9.24 10.42 -0.42
CA VAL A 68 -7.83 10.08 -0.34
C VAL A 68 -7.01 11.36 -0.41
N THR A 69 -6.38 11.73 0.71
CA THR A 69 -5.52 12.91 0.80
C THR A 69 -4.05 12.56 0.90
N GLU A 70 -3.73 11.34 1.33
CA GLU A 70 -2.37 10.87 1.52
C GLU A 70 -2.22 9.37 1.27
N LEU A 71 -0.99 8.97 0.95
CA LEU A 71 -0.57 7.57 0.80
C LEU A 71 0.72 7.34 1.60
N HIS A 72 0.80 6.20 2.26
CA HIS A 72 1.91 5.78 3.11
C HIS A 72 2.66 4.61 2.49
N ALA A 73 3.95 4.51 2.82
CA ALA A 73 4.77 3.37 2.46
C ALA A 73 4.44 2.18 3.38
N LEU A 74 3.66 1.23 2.90
CA LEU A 74 3.17 0.10 3.70
C LEU A 74 3.92 -1.18 3.32
N LYS A 75 4.46 -1.89 4.31
CA LYS A 75 4.97 -3.24 4.09
C LYS A 75 3.81 -4.17 3.79
N GLY A 76 3.95 -5.00 2.76
CA GLY A 76 2.92 -5.95 2.35
C GLY A 76 2.39 -6.79 3.50
N SER A 77 3.25 -7.26 4.42
CA SER A 77 2.81 -8.05 5.58
C SER A 77 1.84 -7.34 6.53
N TYR A 78 1.67 -6.02 6.43
CA TYR A 78 0.69 -5.25 7.20
C TYR A 78 -0.62 -4.99 6.43
N ALA A 79 -0.60 -5.08 5.10
CA ALA A 79 -1.73 -4.75 4.24
C ALA A 79 -2.28 -5.95 3.46
N ASN A 80 -1.51 -7.02 3.32
CA ASN A 80 -1.83 -8.22 2.57
C ASN A 80 -2.69 -9.19 3.39
N ILE A 81 -3.94 -8.78 3.56
CA ILE A 81 -4.98 -9.54 4.26
C ILE A 81 -5.61 -10.59 3.33
N GLU A 82 -6.37 -11.51 3.92
CA GLU A 82 -7.02 -12.60 3.20
C GLU A 82 -8.41 -12.19 2.72
N TYR A 83 -8.77 -12.63 1.51
CA TYR A 83 -10.06 -12.38 0.89
C TYR A 83 -10.75 -13.69 0.57
N VAL A 84 -12.03 -13.81 0.93
CA VAL A 84 -12.88 -14.94 0.52
C VAL A 84 -13.53 -14.60 -0.82
N LEU A 85 -13.16 -15.32 -1.87
CA LEU A 85 -13.73 -15.14 -3.20
C LEU A 85 -15.14 -15.76 -3.29
N PRO A 86 -15.97 -15.37 -4.28
CA PRO A 86 -17.32 -15.92 -4.44
C PRO A 86 -17.38 -17.45 -4.61
N ASN A 87 -16.29 -18.07 -5.06
CA ASN A 87 -16.17 -19.53 -5.19
C ASN A 87 -15.68 -20.22 -3.90
N GLY A 88 -15.54 -19.49 -2.79
CA GLY A 88 -15.08 -19.97 -1.48
C GLY A 88 -13.56 -20.09 -1.34
N GLN A 89 -12.77 -19.76 -2.36
CA GLN A 89 -11.31 -19.74 -2.23
C GLN A 89 -10.85 -18.56 -1.37
N ILE A 90 -9.86 -18.82 -0.51
CA ILE A 90 -9.17 -17.79 0.26
C ILE A 90 -7.89 -17.42 -0.46
N VAL A 91 -7.69 -16.13 -0.74
CA VAL A 91 -6.53 -15.63 -1.49
C VAL A 91 -5.90 -14.41 -0.84
N LYS A 92 -4.61 -14.22 -1.13
CA LYS A 92 -3.86 -12.98 -0.91
C LYS A 92 -3.33 -12.50 -2.26
N PHE A 93 -3.39 -11.19 -2.50
CA PHE A 93 -3.01 -10.61 -3.80
C PHE A 93 -1.60 -10.03 -3.82
N TRP A 94 -1.10 -9.61 -2.65
CA TRP A 94 0.15 -8.87 -2.54
C TRP A 94 1.29 -9.75 -2.01
N ASP A 95 2.49 -9.22 -2.07
CA ASP A 95 3.70 -9.85 -1.54
C ASP A 95 4.03 -9.22 -0.18
N ASP A 96 4.12 -10.07 0.86
CA ASP A 96 4.40 -9.64 2.24
C ASP A 96 5.72 -8.88 2.43
N ASN A 97 6.67 -9.05 1.49
CA ASN A 97 7.98 -8.45 1.54
C ASN A 97 8.11 -7.18 0.70
N ARG A 98 7.17 -6.89 -0.20
CA ARG A 98 7.18 -5.64 -0.99
C ARG A 98 6.73 -4.45 -0.14
N ILE A 99 7.14 -3.24 -0.54
CA ILE A 99 6.60 -1.99 -0.02
C ILE A 99 5.68 -1.38 -1.07
N TYR A 100 4.45 -1.07 -0.66
CA TYR A 100 3.39 -0.49 -1.47
C TYR A 100 3.06 0.94 -1.02
N LEU A 101 2.26 1.64 -1.82
CA LEU A 101 1.61 2.88 -1.41
C LEU A 101 0.16 2.57 -1.03
N GLY A 102 -0.27 2.98 0.17
CA GLY A 102 -1.62 2.71 0.62
C GLY A 102 -2.05 3.54 1.82
N ASN A 103 -3.29 3.38 2.23
CA ASN A 103 -3.88 4.05 3.39
C ASN A 103 -5.10 3.27 3.90
N GLN A 104 -5.49 3.54 5.14
CA GLN A 104 -6.79 3.13 5.67
C GLN A 104 -7.67 4.37 5.79
N LEU A 105 -8.90 4.28 5.28
CA LEU A 105 -9.85 5.37 5.18
C LEU A 105 -11.14 5.01 5.91
N HIS A 106 -11.80 6.03 6.45
CA HIS A 106 -13.10 5.82 7.10
C HIS A 106 -14.19 5.52 6.08
N LYS A 107 -15.14 4.64 6.46
CA LYS A 107 -16.40 4.44 5.76
C LYS A 107 -17.51 5.20 6.49
N GLU A 108 -18.14 6.16 5.82
CA GLU A 108 -19.18 7.00 6.41
C GLU A 108 -20.33 6.17 6.99
N GLY A 109 -20.70 6.44 8.24
CA GLY A 109 -21.80 5.77 8.92
C GLY A 109 -21.55 4.30 9.28
N SER A 110 -20.30 3.81 9.21
CA SER A 110 -19.94 2.42 9.48
C SER A 110 -18.76 2.29 10.45
N HIS A 111 -18.69 1.15 11.14
CA HIS A 111 -17.51 0.73 11.90
C HIS A 111 -16.46 0.02 11.05
N ARG A 112 -16.78 -0.27 9.78
CA ARG A 112 -15.86 -0.85 8.80
C ARG A 112 -14.95 0.25 8.23
N CYS A 113 -13.84 -0.16 7.65
CA CYS A 113 -12.87 0.72 7.01
C CYS A 113 -12.65 0.32 5.56
N TYR A 114 -12.20 1.28 4.76
CA TYR A 114 -11.60 0.99 3.48
C TYR A 114 -10.09 0.90 3.62
N GLY A 115 -9.48 -0.15 3.05
CA GLY A 115 -8.03 -0.20 2.85
C GLY A 115 -7.72 -0.07 1.37
N ILE A 116 -6.84 0.87 1.05
CA ILE A 116 -6.34 1.09 -0.31
C ILE A 116 -4.87 0.70 -0.40
N LEU A 117 -4.50 0.03 -1.48
CA LEU A 117 -3.12 -0.37 -1.76
C LEU A 117 -2.84 -0.29 -3.26
N ALA A 118 -1.66 0.19 -3.63
CA ALA A 118 -1.24 0.30 -5.01
C ALA A 118 0.27 0.03 -5.19
N ASP A 119 0.58 -0.49 -6.37
CA ASP A 119 1.92 -0.57 -6.95
C ASP A 119 2.01 0.25 -8.25
N GLU A 120 3.04 0.03 -9.05
CA GLU A 120 3.28 0.71 -10.32
C GLU A 120 2.19 0.46 -11.37
N ASN A 121 1.42 -0.63 -11.24
CA ASN A 121 0.54 -1.15 -12.27
C ASN A 121 -0.90 -1.33 -11.77
N HIS A 122 -1.09 -1.70 -10.52
CA HIS A 122 -2.37 -2.07 -9.93
C HIS A 122 -2.72 -1.19 -8.74
N LEU A 123 -4.01 -0.93 -8.60
CA LEU A 123 -4.61 -0.38 -7.38
C LEU A 123 -5.72 -1.31 -6.92
N MET A 124 -5.93 -1.34 -5.61
CA MET A 124 -6.99 -2.12 -4.98
C MET A 124 -7.66 -1.30 -3.88
N VAL A 125 -8.97 -1.43 -3.80
CA VAL A 125 -9.78 -0.95 -2.68
C VAL A 125 -10.45 -2.17 -2.06
N SER A 126 -10.31 -2.30 -0.76
CA SER A 126 -10.97 -3.32 0.04
C SER A 126 -11.78 -2.70 1.16
N GLU A 127 -12.86 -3.35 1.56
CA GLU A 127 -13.61 -3.00 2.76
C GLU A 127 -13.45 -4.11 3.78
N TYR A 128 -13.19 -3.79 5.04
CA TYR A 128 -13.01 -4.78 6.10
C TYR A 128 -13.44 -4.27 7.48
N SER A 129 -13.65 -5.22 8.39
CA SER A 129 -13.82 -4.98 9.82
C SER A 129 -12.45 -4.82 10.52
N GLY A 130 -12.46 -4.50 11.81
CA GLY A 130 -11.24 -4.26 12.59
C GLY A 130 -10.16 -5.35 12.40
N TYR A 131 -8.91 -4.91 12.22
CA TYR A 131 -7.74 -5.77 11.94
C TYR A 131 -7.80 -6.53 10.60
N GLY A 132 -8.61 -6.09 9.62
CA GLY A 132 -8.62 -6.67 8.28
C GLY A 132 -9.44 -7.95 8.16
N THR A 133 -10.38 -8.19 9.08
CA THR A 133 -11.28 -9.35 9.01
C THR A 133 -12.50 -9.06 8.13
N ASP A 134 -13.17 -10.12 7.67
CA ASP A 134 -14.36 -10.02 6.81
C ASP A 134 -14.12 -9.14 5.57
N ALA A 135 -12.93 -9.29 4.98
CA ALA A 135 -12.44 -8.43 3.93
C ALA A 135 -13.09 -8.74 2.59
N GLU A 136 -13.56 -7.69 1.94
CA GLU A 136 -14.20 -7.72 0.63
C GLU A 136 -13.41 -6.88 -0.37
N ILE A 137 -13.29 -7.37 -1.59
CA ILE A 137 -12.65 -6.62 -2.69
C ILE A 137 -13.72 -5.75 -3.33
N ILE A 138 -13.54 -4.43 -3.24
CA ILE A 138 -14.43 -3.45 -3.85
C ILE A 138 -13.96 -3.11 -5.27
N VAL A 139 -12.66 -2.90 -5.42
CA VAL A 139 -12.01 -2.64 -6.71
C VAL A 139 -10.67 -3.36 -6.75
N PHE A 140 -10.38 -4.05 -7.84
CA PHE A 140 -9.02 -4.44 -8.21
C PHE A 140 -8.81 -4.13 -9.68
N LYS A 141 -7.89 -3.20 -9.98
CA LYS A 141 -7.79 -2.61 -11.30
C LYS A 141 -6.33 -2.32 -11.66
N ARG A 142 -5.98 -2.62 -12.90
CA ARG A 142 -4.78 -2.06 -13.52
C ARG A 142 -5.03 -0.58 -13.85
N TRP A 143 -4.19 0.32 -13.34
CA TRP A 143 -4.44 1.77 -13.38
C TRP A 143 -3.55 2.52 -14.38
N ASN A 144 -2.51 1.87 -14.90
CA ASN A 144 -1.56 2.39 -15.89
C ASN A 144 -1.33 1.40 -17.04
#